data_AF-A0A9D1IWG6-F1
#
_entry.id   AF-A0A9D1IWG6-F1
#
_cell.length_a   1.000
_cell.length_b   1.000
_cell.length_c   1.000
_cell.angle_alpha   90.00
_cell.angle_beta   90.00
_cell.angle_gamma   90.00
#
_symmetry.space_group_name_H-M   'P 1'
#
loop_
_entity.id
_entity.type
_entity.pdbx_description
1 polymer ?
#
loop_
_entity_poly.entity_id
_entity_poly.type
_entity_poly.pdbx_seq_one_letter_code
_entity_poly.pdbx_strand_id
1 'polypeptide(L)' 'KKLRVLFSVGYYDACTPIGYTHYVVAHAGLPMDRVSLKAYESGHMAYLGQKAACELADDLRAFIIR' A
#
# COMPACT_ATOMS: atom_id res chain seq x y z
N LYS A 1 22.39 3.77 -1.29
CA LYS A 1 21.05 3.17 -1.00
C LYS A 1 20.06 3.74 -2.01
N LYS A 2 19.15 2.94 -2.57
CA LYS A 2 18.10 3.41 -3.51
C LYS A 2 16.76 3.47 -2.77
N LEU A 3 15.90 4.45 -3.11
CA LEU A 3 14.58 4.59 -2.52
C LEU A 3 13.69 3.39 -2.88
N ARG A 4 12.91 2.89 -1.91
CA ARG A 4 11.86 1.89 -2.08
C ARG A 4 10.52 2.51 -1.71
N VAL A 5 9.44 2.04 -2.32
CA VAL A 5 8.10 2.60 -2.10
C VAL A 5 7.11 1.45 -1.82
N LEU A 6 6.30 1.63 -0.79
CA LEU A 6 5.15 0.79 -0.48
C LEU A 6 3.87 1.61 -0.68
N PHE A 7 2.99 1.16 -1.56
CA PHE A 7 1.62 1.65 -1.68
C PHE A 7 0.72 0.83 -0.78
N SER A 8 0.11 1.47 0.23
CA SER A 8 -0.86 0.88 1.14
C SER A 8 -2.24 1.49 0.89
N VAL A 9 -3.22 0.70 0.51
CA VAL A 9 -4.56 1.18 0.14
C VAL A 9 -5.68 0.35 0.78
N GLY A 10 -6.81 0.99 1.04
CA GLY A 10 -8.01 0.28 1.48
C GLY A 10 -8.88 -0.16 0.32
N TYR A 11 -9.46 -1.36 0.38
CA TYR A 11 -10.44 -1.83 -0.62
C TYR A 11 -11.69 -0.95 -0.67
N TYR A 12 -12.07 -0.33 0.44
CA TYR A 12 -13.28 0.47 0.60
C TYR A 12 -13.01 1.98 0.62
N ASP A 13 -11.84 2.40 0.14
CA ASP A 13 -11.49 3.82 0.03
C ASP A 13 -12.24 4.48 -1.14
N ALA A 14 -13.19 5.36 -0.81
CA ALA A 14 -13.94 6.13 -1.80
C ALA A 14 -13.21 7.42 -2.24
N CYS A 15 -12.25 7.91 -1.45
CA CYS A 15 -11.48 9.12 -1.77
C CYS A 15 -10.37 8.82 -2.77
N THR A 16 -9.65 7.72 -2.54
CA THR A 16 -8.60 7.22 -3.43
C THR A 16 -8.78 5.74 -3.75
N PRO A 17 -9.72 5.39 -4.65
CA PRO A 17 -10.03 4.00 -4.98
C PRO A 17 -8.81 3.22 -5.47
N ILE A 18 -8.70 1.96 -5.06
CA ILE A 18 -7.58 1.04 -5.41
C ILE A 18 -7.28 0.98 -6.92
N GLY A 19 -8.30 1.12 -7.77
CA GLY A 19 -8.14 1.17 -9.23
C GLY A 19 -7.20 2.28 -9.70
N TYR A 20 -7.24 3.46 -9.06
CA TYR A 20 -6.33 4.56 -9.37
C TYR A 20 -4.88 4.21 -9.01
N THR A 21 -4.66 3.54 -7.88
CA THR A 21 -3.33 3.09 -7.48
C THR A 21 -2.77 2.08 -8.48
N HIS A 22 -3.57 1.10 -8.91
CA HIS A 22 -3.17 0.17 -9.96
C HIS A 22 -2.85 0.89 -11.28
N TYR A 23 -3.68 1.85 -11.68
CA TYR A 23 -3.45 2.65 -12.88
C TYR A 23 -2.12 3.41 -12.81
N VAL A 24 -1.86 4.13 -11.71
CA VAL A 24 -0.62 4.90 -11.54
C VAL A 24 0.59 3.99 -11.54
N VAL A 25 0.57 2.89 -10.77
CA VAL A 25 1.71 1.96 -10.70
C VAL A 25 2.02 1.36 -12.08
N ALA A 26 1.01 1.03 -12.87
CA ALA A 26 1.19 0.48 -14.21
C ALA A 26 1.72 1.48 -15.25
N HIS A 27 1.43 2.77 -15.10
CA HIS A 27 1.71 3.79 -16.13
C HIS A 27 2.78 4.81 -15.77
N ALA A 28 3.19 4.92 -14.50
CA ALA A 28 4.15 5.93 -14.05
C ALA A 28 5.63 5.61 -14.36
N GLY A 29 5.92 4.49 -15.04
CA GLY A 29 7.30 4.10 -15.39
C GLY A 29 8.19 3.82 -14.18
N LEU A 30 7.60 3.32 -13.08
CA LEU A 30 8.31 3.09 -11.82
C LEU A 30 9.29 1.91 -11.93
N PRO A 31 10.42 1.95 -11.21
CA PRO A 31 11.31 0.81 -11.08
C PRO A 31 10.65 -0.29 -10.23
N MET A 32 9.96 -1.22 -10.91
CA MET A 32 9.12 -2.24 -10.27
C MET A 32 9.90 -3.20 -9.35
N ASP A 33 11.23 -3.27 -9.46
CA ASP A 33 12.10 -3.98 -8.50
C ASP A 33 12.07 -3.39 -7.09
N ARG A 34 11.46 -2.21 -6.89
CA ARG A 34 11.45 -1.45 -5.62
C ARG A 34 10.07 -0.96 -5.20
N VAL A 35 9.02 -1.39 -5.90
CA VAL A 35 7.64 -1.01 -5.62
C VAL A 35 6.89 -2.20 -5.05
N SER A 36 6.28 -2.00 -3.90
CA SER A 36 5.34 -2.96 -3.30
C SER A 36 3.95 -2.34 -3.25
N LEU A 37 2.92 -3.14 -3.51
CA LEU A 37 1.52 -2.72 -3.40
C LEU A 37 0.79 -3.66 -2.44
N LYS A 38 0.10 -3.10 -1.46
CA LYS A 38 -0.67 -3.81 -0.45
C LYS A 38 -2.04 -3.19 -0.30
N ALA A 39 -3.05 -4.04 -0.28
CA ALA A 39 -4.44 -3.66 -0.12
C ALA A 39 -5.04 -4.32 1.12
N TYR A 40 -5.79 -3.55 1.90
CA TYR A 40 -6.33 -3.95 3.19
C TYR A 40 -7.85 -3.87 3.19
N GLU A 41 -8.49 -4.73 3.98
CA GLU A 41 -9.94 -4.71 4.22
C GLU A 41 -10.32 -3.50 5.10
N SER A 42 -10.15 -2.30 4.54
CA SER A 42 -10.31 -1.02 5.21
C SER A 42 -10.79 0.06 4.24
N GLY A 43 -11.20 1.21 4.80
CA GLY A 43 -11.40 2.45 4.04
C GLY A 43 -10.08 3.21 3.84
N HIS A 44 -10.19 4.53 3.69
CA HIS A 44 -9.06 5.44 3.41
C HIS A 44 -7.90 5.33 4.41
N MET A 45 -8.22 5.15 5.70
CA MET A 45 -7.22 5.02 6.76
C MET A 45 -7.08 3.54 7.15
N ALA A 46 -6.13 2.82 6.55
CA ALA A 46 -5.91 1.39 6.80
C ALA A 46 -5.47 1.05 8.24
N TYR A 47 -5.03 2.05 9.00
CA TYR A 47 -4.71 1.91 10.43
C TYR A 47 -5.94 2.01 11.35
N LEU A 48 -7.14 2.30 10.80
CA LEU A 48 -8.37 2.27 11.58
C LEU A 48 -9.02 0.88 11.49
N GLY A 49 -9.12 0.21 12.64
CA GLY A 49 -9.66 -1.15 12.77
C GLY A 49 -8.57 -2.18 13.09
N GLN A 50 -8.85 -3.06 14.05
CA GLN A 50 -7.84 -3.94 14.63
C GLN A 50 -7.15 -4.84 13.59
N LYS A 51 -7.94 -5.51 12.73
CA LYS A 51 -7.42 -6.47 11.74
C LYS A 51 -6.52 -5.79 10.71
N ALA A 52 -7.04 -4.76 10.02
CA ALA A 52 -6.29 -4.04 9.00
C ALA A 52 -5.06 -3.31 9.57
N ALA A 53 -5.15 -2.76 10.78
CA ALA A 53 -4.02 -2.12 11.45
C ALA A 53 -2.91 -3.12 11.78
N CYS A 54 -3.25 -4.33 12.23
CA CYS A 54 -2.26 -5.39 12.46
C CYS A 54 -1.58 -5.81 11.15
N GLU A 55 -2.36 -6.06 10.09
CA GLU A 55 -1.82 -6.42 8.77
C GLU A 55 -0.90 -5.33 8.20
N LEU A 56 -1.31 -4.05 8.28
CA LEU A 56 -0.51 -2.91 7.87
C LEU A 56 0.78 -2.80 8.70
N ALA A 57 0.71 -2.98 10.02
CA ALA A 57 1.88 -2.89 10.89
C ALA A 57 2.90 -3.99 10.57
N ASP A 58 2.46 -5.21 10.29
CA ASP A 58 3.34 -6.32 9.94
C ASP A 58 4.01 -6.11 8.58
N ASP A 59 3.26 -5.63 7.59
CA ASP A 59 3.80 -5.28 6.28
C ASP A 59 4.82 -4.12 6.36
N LEU A 60 4.56 -3.10 7.18
CA LEU A 60 5.50 -1.99 7.40
C LEU A 60 6.80 -2.47 8.06
N ARG A 61 6.72 -3.33 9.07
CA ARG A 61 7.92 -3.92 9.70
C ARG A 61 8.74 -4.72 8.68
N ALA A 62 8.08 -5.56 7.90
CA ALA A 62 8.73 -6.34 6.85
C ALA A 62 9.39 -5.44 5.79
N PHE A 63 8.75 -4.32 5.42
CA PHE A 63 9.26 -3.36 4.45
C PHE A 63 10.48 -2.57 4.96
N ILE A 64 10.51 -2.22 6.25
CA ILE A 64 11.59 -1.44 6.87
C ILE A 64 12.84 -2.29 7.11
N ILE A 65 12.67 -3.52 7.59
CA ILE A 65 13.79 -4.40 7.99
C ILE A 65 14.51 -5.00 6.78
N ARG A 66 13.81 -5.23 5.68
CA ARG A 66 14.39 -5.69 4.42
C ARG A 66 15.33 -4.64 3.83
#